data_AF-A0A7C6HM60-F1
#
_entry.id   AF-A0A7C6HM60-F1
#
_cell.length_a   1.000
_cell.length_b   1.000
_cell.length_c   1.000
_cell.angle_alpha   90.00
_cell.angle_beta   90.00
_cell.angle_gamma   90.00
#
_symmetry.space_group_name_H-M   'P 1'
#
loop_
_entity.id
_entity.type
_entity.pdbx_description
1 polymer ?
#
loop_
_entity_poly.entity_id
_entity_poly.type
_entity_poly.pdbx_seq_one_letter_code
_entity_poly.pdbx_strand_id
1 'polypeptide(L)'
;MQQLLLTATTGSAGIAALSTLADKEGFAVMAFFASTGEPLGAEHHFKPECGANCFASYSTASFEELSQEIRQCLADDELAQKLKDHNVILSTANSLNWVRIVPSIAYYCWAASCLFAQRRLQWGEGGLALVVPSGNGSELVAAIYAREMGIPIEKIIVTTNRNRGLADLIREGSYNRRRKLWHTDLPALDVDLPMNVERVLYEVLGRDAVQTSIYLNDLINEGFIRLSKKDTAAMQSYLDAMSIDDRRIASIILSIYDRTDYALDPHTAGFISAYETWKERQRSDLPAVVLNTDSPYRFTRTMSEALLGRGYVRGRSNSVLVAELEQEIGLAVPKIFTDIDDGAVTVLPTVNKDEIAQNILEQLGIA
;
A
#
# COMPACT_ATOMS: atom_id res chain seq x y z
N MET A 1 -18.80 19.31 -14.65
CA MET A 1 -18.92 18.03 -13.92
C MET A 1 -17.64 17.83 -13.14
N GLN A 2 -17.73 17.74 -11.82
CA GLN A 2 -16.60 17.60 -10.90
C GLN A 2 -16.54 16.16 -10.40
N GLN A 3 -15.35 15.58 -10.29
CA GLN A 3 -15.13 14.27 -9.71
C GLN A 3 -14.68 14.41 -8.25
N LEU A 4 -15.49 13.93 -7.31
CA LEU A 4 -15.15 13.88 -5.89
C LEU A 4 -14.46 12.56 -5.57
N LEU A 5 -13.22 12.63 -5.09
CA LEU A 5 -12.46 11.46 -4.65
C LEU A 5 -12.53 11.31 -3.13
N LEU A 6 -13.10 10.20 -2.67
CA LEU A 6 -13.08 9.82 -1.26
C LEU A 6 -11.86 8.97 -0.92
N THR A 7 -11.23 9.21 0.23
CA THR A 7 -10.19 8.34 0.78
C THR A 7 -10.26 8.26 2.30
N ALA A 8 -10.25 7.03 2.84
CA ALA A 8 -9.87 6.80 4.22
C ALA A 8 -8.34 6.83 4.30
N THR A 9 -7.77 7.30 5.40
CA THR A 9 -6.32 7.32 5.58
C THR A 9 -5.92 7.30 7.04
N THR A 10 -4.70 6.86 7.30
CA THR A 10 -4.02 7.00 8.58
C THR A 10 -2.89 8.04 8.50
N GLY A 11 -2.75 8.73 7.36
CA GLY A 11 -1.74 9.76 7.15
C GLY A 11 -1.35 9.97 5.68
N SER A 12 -0.22 9.39 5.27
CA SER A 12 0.52 9.75 4.04
C SER A 12 -0.31 9.66 2.75
N ALA A 13 -1.10 8.60 2.58
CA ALA A 13 -1.90 8.42 1.37
C ALA A 13 -2.97 9.50 1.19
N GLY A 14 -3.63 9.95 2.28
CA GLY A 14 -4.61 11.03 2.21
C GLY A 14 -3.94 12.39 2.00
N ILE A 15 -2.81 12.63 2.67
CA ILE A 15 -2.01 13.85 2.45
C ILE A 15 -1.54 13.93 1.00
N ALA A 16 -1.07 12.83 0.42
CA ALA A 16 -0.68 12.77 -0.99
C ALA A 16 -1.86 13.05 -1.92
N ALA A 17 -3.05 12.49 -1.64
CA ALA A 17 -4.25 12.75 -2.44
C ALA A 17 -4.66 14.22 -2.39
N LEU A 18 -4.72 14.82 -1.19
CA LEU A 18 -5.07 16.23 -0.98
C LEU A 18 -4.07 17.16 -1.68
N SER A 19 -2.77 16.99 -1.42
CA SER A 19 -1.72 17.83 -2.02
C SER A 19 -1.62 17.69 -3.54
N THR A 20 -1.78 16.48 -4.07
CA THR A 20 -1.68 16.23 -5.53
C THR A 20 -2.85 16.83 -6.30
N LEU A 21 -4.02 16.97 -5.67
CA LEU A 21 -5.26 17.40 -6.32
C LEU A 21 -5.74 18.79 -5.87
N ALA A 22 -5.00 19.44 -4.98
CA ALA A 22 -5.23 20.82 -4.57
C ALA A 22 -5.40 21.73 -5.79
N ASP A 23 -6.52 22.45 -5.83
CA ASP A 23 -6.92 23.41 -6.85
C ASP A 23 -6.92 22.88 -8.29
N LYS A 24 -6.92 21.55 -8.49
CA LYS A 24 -7.07 20.96 -9.81
C LYS A 24 -8.51 21.06 -10.29
N GLU A 25 -8.68 21.74 -11.42
CA GLU A 25 -9.97 21.89 -12.09
C GLU A 25 -10.62 20.53 -12.37
N GLY A 26 -11.92 20.44 -12.12
CA GLY A 26 -12.69 19.21 -12.32
C GLY A 26 -12.55 18.15 -11.23
N PHE A 27 -11.73 18.38 -10.19
CA PHE A 27 -11.57 17.45 -9.07
C PHE A 27 -11.93 18.10 -7.73
N ALA A 28 -12.41 17.28 -6.81
CA ALA A 28 -12.46 17.55 -5.39
C ALA A 28 -11.95 16.31 -4.64
N VAL A 29 -11.40 16.51 -3.45
CA VAL A 29 -10.89 15.41 -2.62
C VAL A 29 -11.44 15.54 -1.21
N MET A 30 -11.93 14.45 -0.66
CA MET A 30 -12.33 14.36 0.73
C MET A 30 -11.57 13.21 1.42
N ALA A 31 -10.74 13.57 2.40
CA ALA A 31 -9.94 12.64 3.17
C ALA A 31 -10.49 12.47 4.59
N PHE A 32 -10.72 11.22 4.99
CA PHE A 32 -11.16 10.84 6.33
C PHE A 32 -9.99 10.20 7.08
N PHE A 33 -9.48 10.91 8.09
CA PHE A 33 -8.39 10.44 8.94
C PHE A 33 -8.94 9.56 10.05
N ALA A 34 -8.51 8.30 10.09
CA ALA A 34 -8.89 7.32 11.11
C ALA A 34 -8.17 7.58 12.44
N SER A 35 -8.77 7.14 13.55
CA SER A 35 -8.21 7.23 14.91
C SER A 35 -7.15 6.18 15.23
N THR A 36 -7.04 5.17 14.39
CA THR A 36 -6.11 4.04 14.56
C THR A 36 -5.47 3.70 13.23
N GLY A 37 -4.17 3.43 13.26
CA GLY A 37 -3.33 3.22 12.07
C GLY A 37 -1.91 3.74 12.29
N GLU A 38 -1.02 3.60 11.29
CA GLU A 38 0.38 4.04 11.38
C GLU A 38 0.45 5.54 11.71
N PRO A 39 0.79 5.92 12.96
CA PRO A 39 0.82 7.30 13.36
C PRO A 39 2.19 7.83 12.97
N LEU A 40 2.27 8.54 11.85
CA LEU A 40 3.11 9.75 11.91
C LEU A 40 2.56 10.54 13.11
N GLY A 41 3.40 11.06 14.00
CA GLY A 41 3.01 11.82 15.20
C GLY A 41 2.28 13.15 14.90
N ALA A 42 1.33 13.11 13.98
CA ALA A 42 0.67 14.18 13.27
C ALA A 42 -0.86 13.95 13.25
N GLU A 43 -1.43 13.27 14.24
CA GLU A 43 -2.89 13.30 14.48
C GLU A 43 -3.41 14.71 14.79
N HIS A 44 -2.52 15.70 14.90
CA HIS A 44 -2.84 17.11 15.04
C HIS A 44 -2.12 18.03 14.04
N HIS A 45 -1.11 17.58 13.30
CA HIS A 45 -0.17 18.49 12.64
C HIS A 45 -0.31 18.52 11.12
N PHE A 46 -1.53 18.76 10.62
CA PHE A 46 -1.70 19.13 9.22
C PHE A 46 -2.14 20.58 9.13
N LYS A 47 -1.34 21.37 8.42
CA LYS A 47 -1.79 22.61 7.79
C LYS A 47 -2.20 22.22 6.37
N PRO A 48 -3.50 22.07 6.07
CA PRO A 48 -3.91 22.10 4.68
C PRO A 48 -3.58 23.51 4.17
N GLU A 49 -2.43 23.69 3.54
CA GLU A 49 -2.40 24.51 2.33
C GLU A 49 -3.03 23.68 1.21
N CYS A 50 -4.24 23.19 1.46
CA CYS A 50 -5.00 22.42 0.50
C CYS A 50 -5.94 23.38 -0.21
N GLY A 51 -6.03 23.20 -1.51
CA GLY A 51 -6.84 24.05 -2.38
C GLY A 51 -8.30 24.11 -1.94
N ALA A 52 -9.05 25.05 -2.49
CA ALA A 52 -10.46 25.25 -2.17
C ALA A 52 -11.36 24.03 -2.47
N ASN A 53 -10.82 23.04 -3.19
CA ASN A 53 -11.47 21.79 -3.58
C ASN A 53 -11.13 20.60 -2.66
N CYS A 54 -10.45 20.83 -1.53
CA CYS A 54 -9.95 19.79 -0.64
C CYS A 54 -10.62 19.87 0.74
N PHE A 55 -11.11 18.73 1.20
CA PHE A 55 -11.83 18.56 2.46
C PHE A 55 -11.16 17.49 3.30
N ALA A 56 -11.03 17.72 4.60
CA ALA A 56 -10.43 16.77 5.52
C ALA A 56 -11.23 16.72 6.82
N SER A 57 -11.53 15.50 7.27
CA SER A 57 -12.26 15.24 8.50
C SER A 57 -11.55 14.15 9.30
N TYR A 58 -11.62 14.23 10.63
CA TYR A 58 -11.16 13.19 11.54
C TYR A 58 -12.32 12.28 11.95
N SER A 59 -12.08 10.98 12.14
CA SER A 59 -13.07 10.06 12.66
C SER A 59 -12.50 9.18 13.75
N THR A 60 -13.30 8.86 14.77
CA THR A 60 -12.91 7.92 15.82
C THR A 60 -12.94 6.46 15.36
N ALA A 61 -13.43 6.18 14.16
CA ALA A 61 -13.47 4.84 13.57
C ALA A 61 -12.09 4.36 13.10
N SER A 62 -11.92 3.04 12.97
CA SER A 62 -10.70 2.45 12.40
C SER A 62 -10.60 2.69 10.88
N PHE A 63 -9.40 2.52 10.32
CA PHE A 63 -9.18 2.63 8.87
C PHE A 63 -10.06 1.64 8.09
N GLU A 64 -10.26 0.43 8.60
CA GLU A 64 -11.09 -0.61 8.00
C GLU A 64 -12.57 -0.22 8.00
N GLU A 65 -13.06 0.32 9.12
CA GLU A 65 -14.45 0.79 9.26
C GLU A 65 -14.72 1.94 8.28
N LEU A 66 -13.85 2.95 8.21
CA LEU A 66 -13.98 4.06 7.25
C LEU A 66 -13.89 3.58 5.81
N SER A 67 -12.98 2.65 5.52
CA SER A 67 -12.85 2.07 4.18
C SER A 67 -14.09 1.30 3.76
N GLN A 68 -14.76 0.64 4.71
CA GLN A 68 -16.04 -0.02 4.47
C GLN A 68 -17.15 0.99 4.20
N GLU A 69 -17.24 2.04 5.01
CA GLU A 69 -18.24 3.08 4.84
C GLU A 69 -18.11 3.81 3.50
N ILE A 70 -16.89 4.19 3.11
CA ILE A 70 -16.64 4.80 1.80
C ILE A 70 -17.09 3.87 0.66
N ARG A 71 -16.90 2.55 0.79
CA ARG A 71 -17.42 1.59 -0.19
C ARG A 71 -18.95 1.57 -0.23
N GLN A 72 -19.61 1.70 0.92
CA GLN A 72 -21.07 1.79 0.99
C GLN A 72 -21.56 3.07 0.33
N CYS A 73 -20.94 4.23 0.59
CA CYS A 73 -21.25 5.48 -0.10
C CYS A 73 -21.06 5.38 -1.63
N LEU A 74 -20.01 4.68 -2.10
CA LEU A 74 -19.78 4.46 -3.53
C LEU A 74 -20.82 3.54 -4.19
N ALA A 75 -21.49 2.70 -3.40
CA ALA A 75 -22.54 1.78 -3.85
C ALA A 75 -23.96 2.30 -3.57
N ASP A 76 -24.09 3.50 -3.00
CA ASP A 76 -25.38 4.13 -2.69
C ASP A 76 -25.90 4.88 -3.92
N ASP A 77 -26.90 4.30 -4.58
CA ASP A 77 -27.54 4.87 -5.76
C ASP A 77 -28.24 6.21 -5.46
N GLU A 78 -28.79 6.41 -4.26
CA GLU A 78 -29.47 7.65 -3.87
C GLU A 78 -28.46 8.77 -3.70
N LEU A 79 -27.37 8.52 -2.96
CA LEU A 79 -26.26 9.47 -2.81
C LEU A 79 -25.64 9.80 -4.17
N ALA A 80 -25.36 8.78 -5.00
CA ALA A 80 -24.79 8.96 -6.32
C ALA A 80 -25.69 9.83 -7.22
N GLN A 81 -27.01 9.63 -7.16
CA GLN A 81 -27.95 10.44 -7.94
C GLN A 81 -28.01 11.88 -7.43
N LYS A 82 -28.09 12.11 -6.10
CA LYS A 82 -28.06 13.46 -5.51
C LYS A 82 -26.81 14.25 -5.90
N LEU A 83 -25.64 13.61 -5.85
CA LEU A 83 -24.38 14.22 -6.27
C LEU A 83 -24.37 14.51 -7.77
N LYS A 84 -24.88 13.59 -8.59
CA LYS A 84 -24.95 13.75 -10.05
C LYS A 84 -25.85 14.91 -10.46
N ASP A 85 -26.96 15.13 -9.76
CA ASP A 85 -27.86 16.28 -9.98
C ASP A 85 -27.15 17.62 -9.71
N HIS A 86 -26.12 17.60 -8.86
CA HIS A 86 -25.22 18.73 -8.58
C HIS A 86 -23.94 18.71 -9.42
N ASN A 87 -23.92 17.95 -10.52
CA ASN A 87 -22.76 17.77 -11.41
C ASN A 87 -21.52 17.18 -10.73
N VAL A 88 -21.68 16.43 -9.64
CA VAL A 88 -20.61 15.74 -8.93
C VAL A 88 -20.68 14.23 -9.19
N ILE A 89 -19.55 13.62 -9.53
CA ILE A 89 -19.43 12.16 -9.64
C ILE A 89 -18.57 11.66 -8.48
N LEU A 90 -19.11 10.71 -7.72
CA LEU A 90 -18.38 10.08 -6.64
C LEU A 90 -17.38 9.04 -7.17
N SER A 91 -16.18 9.05 -6.63
CA SER A 91 -15.15 8.06 -6.92
C SER A 91 -14.21 7.93 -5.71
N THR A 92 -13.19 7.09 -5.83
CA THR A 92 -12.20 6.89 -4.77
C THR A 92 -10.78 7.14 -5.24
N ALA A 93 -9.97 7.71 -4.34
CA ALA A 93 -8.53 7.87 -4.49
C ALA A 93 -7.75 6.65 -3.94
N ASN A 94 -8.42 5.61 -3.43
CA ASN A 94 -7.75 4.41 -2.94
C ASN A 94 -7.47 3.38 -4.06
N SER A 95 -6.78 2.28 -3.70
CA SER A 95 -6.35 1.23 -4.64
C SER A 95 -7.47 0.39 -5.26
N LEU A 96 -8.75 0.68 -5.01
CA LEU A 96 -9.85 0.12 -5.81
C LEU A 96 -9.88 0.72 -7.21
N ASN A 97 -9.46 1.97 -7.36
CA ASN A 97 -9.45 2.65 -8.63
C ASN A 97 -8.40 2.03 -9.56
N TRP A 98 -8.82 1.53 -10.72
CA TRP A 98 -7.95 0.94 -11.74
C TRP A 98 -6.78 1.85 -12.12
N VAL A 99 -7.01 3.16 -12.15
CA VAL A 99 -6.00 4.16 -12.53
C VAL A 99 -4.80 4.14 -11.57
N ARG A 100 -4.95 3.66 -10.33
CA ARG A 100 -3.81 3.50 -9.40
C ARG A 100 -2.92 2.30 -9.69
N ILE A 101 -3.42 1.30 -10.41
CA ILE A 101 -2.65 0.10 -10.78
C ILE A 101 -1.76 0.38 -12.00
N VAL A 102 -2.24 1.24 -12.91
CA VAL A 102 -1.58 1.52 -14.20
C VAL A 102 -0.14 2.05 -14.05
N PRO A 103 0.17 3.03 -13.18
CA PRO A 103 1.55 3.47 -12.96
C PRO A 103 2.47 2.35 -12.49
N SER A 104 1.95 1.43 -11.67
CA SER A 104 2.74 0.30 -11.18
C SER A 104 3.16 -0.65 -12.29
N ILE A 105 2.28 -0.89 -13.26
CA ILE A 105 2.64 -1.64 -14.47
C ILE A 105 3.79 -0.93 -15.21
N ALA A 106 3.71 0.40 -15.34
CA ALA A 106 4.70 1.17 -16.10
C ALA A 106 6.11 1.08 -15.50
N TYR A 107 6.27 1.14 -14.17
CA TYR A 107 7.62 0.98 -13.60
C TYR A 107 8.12 -0.48 -13.63
N TYR A 108 7.24 -1.48 -13.69
CA TYR A 108 7.69 -2.86 -13.96
C TYR A 108 8.21 -3.01 -15.39
N CYS A 109 7.54 -2.40 -16.37
CA CYS A 109 8.05 -2.30 -17.74
C CYS A 109 9.43 -1.62 -17.77
N TRP A 110 9.57 -0.51 -17.04
CA TRP A 110 10.83 0.22 -16.95
C TRP A 110 11.94 -0.62 -16.30
N ALA A 111 11.68 -1.26 -15.16
CA ALA A 111 12.65 -2.12 -14.48
C ALA A 111 13.13 -3.27 -15.39
N ALA A 112 12.20 -3.93 -16.09
CA ALA A 112 12.55 -4.97 -17.06
C ALA A 112 13.41 -4.42 -18.20
N SER A 113 13.08 -3.23 -18.73
CA SER A 113 13.87 -2.57 -19.78
C SER A 113 15.31 -2.28 -19.33
N CYS A 114 15.51 -1.87 -18.07
CA CYS A 114 16.84 -1.68 -17.49
C CYS A 114 17.62 -3.00 -17.43
N LEU A 115 16.97 -4.10 -17.04
CA LEU A 115 17.60 -5.42 -17.01
C LEU A 115 17.98 -5.93 -18.41
N PHE A 116 17.14 -5.68 -19.43
CA PHE A 116 17.50 -5.95 -20.83
C PHE A 116 18.71 -5.12 -21.28
N ALA A 117 18.72 -3.82 -20.97
CA ALA A 117 19.83 -2.93 -21.31
C ALA A 117 21.15 -3.38 -20.64
N GLN A 118 21.07 -3.91 -19.42
CA GLN A 118 22.20 -4.46 -18.68
C GLN A 118 22.56 -5.90 -19.07
N ARG A 119 21.87 -6.50 -20.06
CA ARG A 119 22.02 -7.92 -20.46
C ARG A 119 21.83 -8.92 -19.31
N ARG A 120 21.02 -8.54 -18.32
CA ARG A 120 20.57 -9.40 -17.22
C ARG A 120 19.30 -10.15 -17.57
N LEU A 121 18.57 -9.70 -18.59
CA LEU A 121 17.46 -10.40 -19.22
C LEU A 121 17.70 -10.47 -20.73
N GLN A 122 17.29 -11.59 -21.33
CA GLN A 122 17.26 -11.81 -22.77
C GLN A 122 15.98 -12.54 -23.15
N TRP A 123 15.44 -12.24 -24.33
CA TRP A 123 14.20 -12.86 -24.79
C TRP A 123 14.41 -14.35 -25.01
N GLY A 124 13.57 -15.17 -24.37
CA GLY A 124 13.62 -16.64 -24.50
C GLY A 124 14.66 -17.34 -23.59
N GLU A 125 15.41 -16.60 -22.77
CA GLU A 125 16.47 -17.16 -21.90
C GLU A 125 16.09 -17.17 -20.40
N GLY A 126 14.80 -17.23 -20.10
CA GLY A 126 14.26 -17.20 -18.73
C GLY A 126 13.63 -15.85 -18.38
N GLY A 127 13.31 -15.65 -17.10
CA GLY A 127 12.67 -14.42 -16.63
C GLY A 127 13.28 -13.80 -15.37
N LEU A 128 12.54 -12.87 -14.80
CA LEU A 128 12.87 -12.21 -13.54
C LEU A 128 11.95 -12.68 -12.40
N ALA A 129 12.47 -12.59 -11.18
CA ALA A 129 11.69 -12.67 -9.96
C ALA A 129 11.26 -11.26 -9.53
N LEU A 130 9.96 -11.03 -9.41
CA LEU A 130 9.43 -9.74 -8.98
C LEU A 130 8.96 -9.85 -7.53
N VAL A 131 9.55 -9.04 -6.65
CA VAL A 131 9.25 -9.09 -5.21
C VAL A 131 8.32 -7.94 -4.88
N VAL A 132 7.10 -8.26 -4.45
CA VAL A 132 6.02 -7.29 -4.26
C VAL A 132 5.42 -7.40 -2.86
N PRO A 133 5.06 -6.28 -2.23
CA PRO A 133 4.34 -6.30 -0.96
C PRO A 133 2.96 -6.92 -1.12
N SER A 134 2.48 -7.62 -0.09
CA SER A 134 1.09 -8.06 -0.01
C SER A 134 0.14 -6.87 0.01
N GLY A 135 0.24 -6.01 1.03
CA GLY A 135 -0.60 -4.84 1.25
C GLY A 135 -2.07 -5.03 0.83
N ASN A 136 -2.62 -4.04 0.14
CA ASN A 136 -3.95 -4.13 -0.46
C ASN A 136 -4.00 -4.91 -1.80
N GLY A 137 -2.89 -5.52 -2.23
CA GLY A 137 -2.77 -6.34 -3.43
C GLY A 137 -2.65 -5.57 -4.75
N SER A 138 -2.56 -4.24 -4.74
CA SER A 138 -2.42 -3.45 -5.99
C SER A 138 -1.13 -3.76 -6.73
N GLU A 139 -0.02 -3.90 -5.99
CA GLU A 139 1.28 -4.25 -6.56
C GLU A 139 1.31 -5.65 -7.15
N LEU A 140 0.69 -6.62 -6.45
CA LEU A 140 0.51 -7.96 -6.96
C LEU A 140 -0.30 -7.96 -8.26
N VAL A 141 -1.41 -7.23 -8.31
CA VAL A 141 -2.23 -7.13 -9.52
C VAL A 141 -1.47 -6.46 -10.67
N ALA A 142 -0.75 -5.38 -10.40
CA ALA A 142 0.09 -4.73 -11.41
C ALA A 142 1.19 -5.67 -11.94
N ALA A 143 1.80 -6.48 -11.06
CA ALA A 143 2.78 -7.49 -11.43
C ALA A 143 2.19 -8.59 -12.33
N ILE A 144 0.97 -9.05 -12.02
CA ILE A 144 0.23 -10.01 -12.85
C ILE A 144 -0.02 -9.41 -14.23
N TYR A 145 -0.50 -8.17 -14.31
CA TYR A 145 -0.74 -7.53 -15.61
C TYR A 145 0.54 -7.28 -16.41
N ALA A 146 1.62 -6.86 -15.76
CA ALA A 146 2.93 -6.73 -16.38
C ALA A 146 3.37 -8.05 -17.03
N ARG A 147 3.16 -9.18 -16.33
CA ARG A 147 3.41 -10.52 -16.86
C ARG A 147 2.51 -10.86 -18.06
N GLU A 148 1.21 -10.62 -17.94
CA GLU A 148 0.24 -10.89 -19.02
C GLU A 148 0.47 -10.00 -20.25
N MET A 149 1.12 -8.84 -20.08
CA MET A 149 1.58 -7.97 -21.18
C MET A 149 2.84 -8.50 -21.88
N GLY A 150 3.42 -9.62 -21.42
CA GLY A 150 4.55 -10.29 -22.06
C GLY A 150 5.92 -9.94 -21.47
N ILE A 151 5.99 -9.22 -20.35
CA ILE A 151 7.25 -9.06 -19.63
C ILE A 151 7.66 -10.44 -19.11
N PRO A 152 8.94 -10.85 -19.26
CA PRO A 152 9.40 -12.18 -18.83
C PRO A 152 9.51 -12.23 -17.29
N ILE A 153 8.37 -12.25 -16.61
CA ILE A 153 8.25 -12.44 -15.16
C ILE A 153 8.00 -13.91 -14.91
N GLU A 154 9.01 -14.59 -14.37
CA GLU A 154 8.95 -16.02 -14.12
C GLU A 154 8.26 -16.33 -12.79
N LYS A 155 8.57 -15.52 -11.76
CA LYS A 155 7.95 -15.61 -10.44
C LYS A 155 7.63 -14.24 -9.88
N ILE A 156 6.44 -14.12 -9.30
CA ILE A 156 6.04 -12.99 -8.46
C ILE A 156 6.03 -13.50 -7.01
N ILE A 157 6.88 -12.92 -6.18
CA ILE A 157 7.09 -13.30 -4.79
C ILE A 157 6.37 -12.27 -3.93
N VAL A 158 5.25 -12.68 -3.35
CA VAL A 158 4.45 -11.84 -2.47
C VAL A 158 5.03 -11.88 -1.06
N THR A 159 5.43 -10.72 -0.55
CA THR A 159 6.01 -10.60 0.78
C THR A 159 4.95 -10.18 1.78
N THR A 160 4.73 -11.00 2.81
CA THR A 160 3.84 -10.70 3.94
C THR A 160 4.64 -10.48 5.20
N ASN A 161 4.10 -9.79 6.18
CA ASN A 161 4.61 -9.85 7.56
C ASN A 161 3.92 -11.01 8.32
N ARG A 162 3.73 -10.87 9.64
CA ARG A 162 3.00 -11.83 10.48
C ARG A 162 1.55 -12.07 10.02
N ASN A 163 0.96 -11.13 9.27
CA ASN A 163 -0.36 -11.23 8.67
C ASN A 163 -0.28 -12.03 7.36
N ARG A 164 -0.39 -13.35 7.48
CA ARG A 164 -0.11 -14.31 6.40
C ARG A 164 -1.29 -14.66 5.49
N GLY A 165 -2.41 -13.94 5.53
CA GLY A 165 -3.64 -14.30 4.80
C GLY A 165 -3.38 -14.58 3.31
N LEU A 166 -2.72 -13.65 2.64
CA LEU A 166 -2.39 -13.79 1.21
C LEU A 166 -1.30 -14.86 0.96
N ALA A 167 -0.35 -15.02 1.88
CA ALA A 167 0.67 -16.07 1.78
C ALA A 167 0.05 -17.48 1.87
N ASP A 168 -0.91 -17.68 2.77
CA ASP A 168 -1.60 -18.96 2.92
C ASP A 168 -2.52 -19.23 1.72
N LEU A 169 -3.14 -18.20 1.13
CA LEU A 169 -3.91 -18.36 -0.11
C LEU A 169 -3.01 -18.83 -1.26
N ILE A 170 -1.84 -18.21 -1.44
CA ILE A 170 -0.89 -18.58 -2.51
C ILE A 170 -0.30 -19.97 -2.28
N ARG A 171 0.11 -20.28 -1.04
CA ARG A 171 0.85 -21.52 -0.74
C ARG A 171 -0.03 -22.73 -0.47
N GLU A 172 -1.20 -22.52 0.10
CA GLU A 172 -2.08 -23.59 0.58
C GLU A 172 -3.43 -23.60 -0.13
N GLY A 173 -3.75 -22.54 -0.89
CA GLY A 173 -5.06 -22.38 -1.51
C GLY A 173 -6.15 -22.04 -0.51
N SER A 174 -5.81 -21.52 0.68
CA SER A 174 -6.82 -21.19 1.69
C SER A 174 -6.62 -19.81 2.27
N TYR A 175 -7.72 -19.08 2.45
CA TYR A 175 -7.72 -17.76 3.09
C TYR A 175 -8.68 -17.80 4.27
N ASN A 176 -8.26 -17.30 5.43
CA ASN A 176 -9.09 -17.26 6.63
C ASN A 176 -9.05 -15.84 7.21
N ARG A 177 -10.12 -15.06 7.07
CA ARG A 177 -10.21 -13.71 7.66
C ARG A 177 -10.56 -13.74 9.16
N ARG A 178 -11.02 -14.89 9.69
CA ARG A 178 -11.35 -15.03 11.12
C ARG A 178 -10.09 -15.07 12.02
N ARG A 179 -8.93 -14.71 11.48
CA ARG A 179 -7.65 -14.70 12.20
C ARG A 179 -7.49 -13.37 12.93
N LYS A 180 -6.66 -13.38 13.98
CA LYS A 180 -6.24 -12.13 14.63
C LYS A 180 -5.35 -11.33 13.67
N LEU A 181 -5.71 -10.08 13.41
CA LEU A 181 -4.83 -9.10 12.77
C LEU A 181 -3.75 -8.66 13.77
N TRP A 182 -2.49 -8.71 13.36
CA TRP A 182 -1.36 -8.28 14.17
C TRP A 182 -0.89 -6.91 13.71
N HIS A 183 -0.73 -5.98 14.65
CA HIS A 183 0.00 -4.74 14.39
C HIS A 183 1.50 -5.02 14.42
N THR A 184 2.19 -4.71 13.33
CA THR A 184 3.62 -4.96 13.14
C THR A 184 4.39 -3.67 12.89
N ASP A 185 5.72 -3.78 12.80
CA ASP A 185 6.59 -2.66 12.46
C ASP A 185 6.52 -2.26 10.97
N LEU A 186 5.75 -3.01 10.16
CA LEU A 186 5.49 -2.77 8.74
C LEU A 186 3.97 -2.67 8.50
N PRO A 187 3.29 -1.64 9.04
CA PRO A 187 1.83 -1.58 9.10
C PRO A 187 1.15 -1.45 7.74
N ALA A 188 1.86 -1.02 6.70
CA ALA A 188 1.35 -1.05 5.32
C ALA A 188 1.02 -2.48 4.82
N LEU A 189 1.52 -3.51 5.51
CA LEU A 189 1.26 -4.92 5.23
C LEU A 189 0.27 -5.56 6.23
N ASP A 190 -0.20 -4.81 7.24
CA ASP A 190 -1.18 -5.27 8.24
C ASP A 190 -2.60 -5.24 7.67
N VAL A 191 -2.87 -6.12 6.71
CA VAL A 191 -4.14 -6.16 5.98
C VAL A 191 -4.90 -7.45 6.27
N ASP A 192 -6.14 -7.34 6.75
CA ASP A 192 -7.03 -8.49 6.98
C ASP A 192 -7.65 -9.03 5.69
N LEU A 193 -8.10 -8.17 4.78
CA LEU A 193 -8.62 -8.56 3.47
C LEU A 193 -8.10 -7.60 2.38
N PRO A 194 -7.15 -8.04 1.53
CA PRO A 194 -6.64 -7.22 0.45
C PRO A 194 -7.76 -6.79 -0.50
N MET A 195 -7.91 -5.48 -0.70
CA MET A 195 -8.95 -4.91 -1.56
C MET A 195 -8.91 -5.43 -3.01
N ASN A 196 -7.74 -5.88 -3.47
CA ASN A 196 -7.54 -6.39 -4.82
C ASN A 196 -7.57 -7.93 -4.93
N VAL A 197 -7.97 -8.65 -3.87
CA VAL A 197 -8.00 -10.13 -3.91
C VAL A 197 -8.92 -10.66 -5.01
N GLU A 198 -10.03 -9.97 -5.28
CA GLU A 198 -10.94 -10.29 -6.39
C GLU A 198 -10.23 -10.30 -7.74
N ARG A 199 -9.43 -9.26 -8.04
CA ARG A 199 -8.69 -9.16 -9.31
C ARG A 199 -7.63 -10.26 -9.41
N VAL A 200 -6.96 -10.59 -8.31
CA VAL A 200 -5.98 -11.69 -8.26
C VAL A 200 -6.68 -13.02 -8.56
N LEU A 201 -7.80 -13.32 -7.89
CA LEU A 201 -8.56 -14.54 -8.13
C LEU A 201 -9.05 -14.60 -9.57
N TYR A 202 -9.61 -13.51 -10.10
CA TYR A 202 -10.10 -13.45 -11.47
C TYR A 202 -9.03 -13.82 -12.50
N GLU A 203 -7.82 -13.22 -12.41
CA GLU A 203 -6.75 -13.56 -13.34
C GLU A 203 -6.23 -14.99 -13.15
N VAL A 204 -6.03 -15.44 -11.91
CA VAL A 204 -5.55 -16.80 -11.61
C VAL A 204 -6.51 -17.88 -12.10
N LEU A 205 -7.82 -17.61 -12.03
CA LEU A 205 -8.88 -18.53 -12.46
C LEU A 205 -9.12 -18.49 -13.97
N GLY A 206 -8.27 -17.83 -14.75
CA GLY A 206 -8.43 -17.72 -16.20
C GLY A 206 -9.63 -16.86 -16.58
N ARG A 207 -9.90 -15.81 -15.81
CA ARG A 207 -10.97 -14.83 -16.03
C ARG A 207 -12.38 -15.41 -15.92
N ASP A 208 -12.53 -16.45 -15.09
CA ASP A 208 -13.82 -17.05 -14.75
C ASP A 208 -14.54 -16.21 -13.67
N ALA A 209 -15.47 -15.36 -14.11
CA ALA A 209 -16.25 -14.51 -13.21
C ALA A 209 -17.17 -15.30 -12.26
N VAL A 210 -17.69 -16.46 -12.70
CA VAL A 210 -18.60 -17.28 -11.91
C VAL A 210 -17.84 -17.92 -10.75
N GLN A 211 -16.71 -18.56 -11.04
CA GLN A 211 -15.89 -19.20 -10.02
C GLN A 211 -15.29 -18.16 -9.05
N THR A 212 -14.88 -17.00 -9.57
CA THR A 212 -14.41 -15.87 -8.73
C THR A 212 -15.50 -15.44 -7.76
N SER A 213 -16.74 -15.27 -8.24
CA SER A 213 -17.87 -14.84 -7.41
C SER A 213 -18.21 -15.86 -6.33
N ILE A 214 -18.14 -17.16 -6.63
CA ILE A 214 -18.35 -18.23 -5.65
C ILE A 214 -17.35 -18.09 -4.50
N TYR A 215 -16.04 -18.01 -4.80
CA TYR A 215 -15.03 -17.87 -3.76
C TYR A 215 -15.18 -16.55 -2.99
N LEU A 216 -15.46 -15.42 -3.65
CA LEU A 216 -15.64 -14.15 -2.94
C LEU A 216 -16.86 -14.17 -2.02
N ASN A 217 -17.97 -14.76 -2.46
CA ASN A 217 -19.16 -14.90 -1.62
C ASN A 217 -18.88 -15.75 -0.38
N ASP A 218 -18.16 -16.87 -0.52
CA ASP A 218 -17.72 -17.69 0.61
C ASP A 218 -16.82 -16.86 1.56
N LEU A 219 -15.89 -16.06 1.01
CA LEU A 219 -15.02 -15.22 1.83
C LEU A 219 -15.78 -14.11 2.57
N ILE A 220 -16.81 -13.54 1.94
CA ILE A 220 -17.62 -12.45 2.52
C ILE A 220 -18.58 -13.01 3.57
N ASN A 221 -19.27 -14.11 3.28
CA ASN A 221 -20.30 -14.66 4.15
C ASN A 221 -19.69 -15.53 5.26
N GLU A 222 -18.77 -16.41 4.90
CA GLU A 222 -18.14 -17.33 5.85
C GLU A 222 -16.83 -16.77 6.40
N GLY A 223 -16.17 -15.81 5.78
CA GLY A 223 -14.86 -15.36 6.25
C GLY A 223 -13.73 -16.37 6.01
N PHE A 224 -13.99 -17.40 5.19
CA PHE A 224 -13.02 -18.43 4.85
C PHE A 224 -13.26 -18.94 3.42
N ILE A 225 -12.18 -19.19 2.68
CA ILE A 225 -12.23 -19.88 1.39
C ILE A 225 -11.17 -20.95 1.31
N ARG A 226 -11.45 -21.96 0.48
CA ARG A 226 -10.48 -22.95 0.04
C ARG A 226 -10.64 -23.20 -1.45
N LEU A 227 -9.60 -22.83 -2.20
CA LEU A 227 -9.50 -23.09 -3.63
C LEU A 227 -9.37 -24.59 -3.92
N SER A 228 -9.86 -24.99 -5.08
CA SER A 228 -9.63 -26.33 -5.61
C SER A 228 -8.13 -26.58 -5.83
N LYS A 229 -7.69 -27.85 -5.83
CA LYS A 229 -6.27 -28.18 -6.11
C LYS A 229 -5.80 -27.63 -7.46
N LYS A 230 -6.69 -27.60 -8.46
CA LYS A 230 -6.42 -27.07 -9.79
C LYS A 230 -6.15 -25.57 -9.72
N ASP A 231 -7.01 -24.83 -9.02
CA ASP A 231 -6.91 -23.37 -8.93
C ASP A 231 -5.71 -22.94 -8.07
N THR A 232 -5.43 -23.67 -6.99
CA THR A 232 -4.21 -23.49 -6.20
C THR A 232 -2.96 -23.71 -7.05
N ALA A 233 -2.93 -24.76 -7.88
CA ALA A 233 -1.80 -25.01 -8.78
C ALA A 233 -1.67 -23.92 -9.87
N ALA A 234 -2.79 -23.39 -10.38
CA ALA A 234 -2.78 -22.27 -11.31
C ALA A 234 -2.15 -21.03 -10.66
N MET A 235 -2.52 -20.73 -9.41
CA MET A 235 -1.93 -19.64 -8.61
C MET A 235 -0.41 -19.83 -8.45
N GLN A 236 0.00 -21.03 -8.05
CA GLN A 236 1.40 -21.37 -7.75
C GLN A 236 2.30 -21.45 -8.99
N SER A 237 1.71 -21.50 -10.19
CA SER A 237 2.47 -21.59 -11.44
C SER A 237 3.41 -20.40 -11.62
N TYR A 238 3.00 -19.20 -11.20
CA TYR A 238 3.82 -17.98 -11.24
C TYR A 238 3.83 -17.16 -9.94
N LEU A 239 2.95 -17.44 -8.97
CA LEU A 239 3.00 -16.81 -7.64
C LEU A 239 3.73 -17.70 -6.62
N ASP A 240 4.47 -17.07 -5.73
CA ASP A 240 4.94 -17.65 -4.47
C ASP A 240 4.78 -16.59 -3.37
N ALA A 241 4.91 -17.00 -2.11
CA ALA A 241 4.81 -16.08 -0.99
C ALA A 241 5.83 -16.38 0.11
N MET A 242 6.41 -15.30 0.65
CA MET A 242 7.36 -15.38 1.74
C MET A 242 7.04 -14.40 2.85
N SER A 243 7.15 -14.89 4.09
CA SER A 243 7.06 -14.01 5.26
C SER A 243 8.38 -13.28 5.43
N ILE A 244 8.29 -11.98 5.70
CA ILE A 244 9.38 -11.14 6.17
C ILE A 244 9.82 -11.66 7.54
N ASP A 245 11.12 -11.63 7.78
CA ASP A 245 11.72 -11.86 9.09
C ASP A 245 12.12 -10.51 9.70
N ASP A 246 11.24 -9.98 10.56
CA ASP A 246 11.41 -8.68 11.22
C ASP A 246 12.79 -8.56 11.91
N ARG A 247 13.36 -9.68 12.39
CA ARG A 247 14.64 -9.71 13.09
C ARG A 247 15.83 -9.41 12.20
N ARG A 248 15.67 -9.56 10.88
CA ARG A 248 16.73 -9.32 9.87
C ARG A 248 16.68 -7.93 9.26
N ILE A 249 15.60 -7.17 9.48
CA ILE A 249 15.41 -5.84 8.86
C ILE A 249 16.59 -4.91 9.16
N ALA A 250 16.91 -4.70 10.44
CA ALA A 250 17.98 -3.79 10.84
C ALA A 250 19.35 -4.21 10.30
N SER A 251 19.67 -5.51 10.29
CA SER A 251 20.95 -6.00 9.77
C SER A 251 21.03 -5.92 8.25
N ILE A 252 19.92 -6.04 7.52
CA ILE A 252 19.87 -5.85 6.07
C ILE A 252 20.06 -4.37 5.71
N ILE A 253 19.38 -3.46 6.44
CA ILE A 253 19.58 -2.01 6.27
C ILE A 253 21.06 -1.67 6.41
N LEU A 254 21.66 -2.07 7.54
CA LEU A 254 23.07 -1.78 7.83
C LEU A 254 24.01 -2.44 6.81
N SER A 255 23.81 -3.72 6.49
CA SER A 255 24.65 -4.46 5.52
C SER A 255 24.66 -3.84 4.13
N ILE A 256 23.50 -3.37 3.65
CA ILE A 256 23.44 -2.70 2.35
C ILE A 256 24.08 -1.33 2.43
N TYR A 257 23.74 -0.54 3.45
CA TYR A 257 24.33 0.78 3.66
C TYR A 257 25.86 0.73 3.71
N ASP A 258 26.44 -0.15 4.54
CA ASP A 258 27.90 -0.32 4.68
C ASP A 258 28.61 -0.70 3.36
N ARG A 259 27.88 -1.33 2.41
CA ARG A 259 28.45 -1.84 1.16
C ARG A 259 28.22 -0.92 -0.03
N THR A 260 27.25 -0.02 0.04
CA THR A 260 26.78 0.75 -1.13
C THR A 260 26.46 2.21 -0.84
N ASP A 261 26.56 2.66 0.41
CA ASP A 261 26.10 3.98 0.89
C ASP A 261 24.61 4.24 0.57
N TYR A 262 23.82 3.18 0.32
CA TYR A 262 22.40 3.29 -0.01
C TYR A 262 21.54 3.01 1.21
N ALA A 263 20.92 4.07 1.76
CA ALA A 263 19.93 3.94 2.83
C ALA A 263 18.57 3.54 2.27
N LEU A 264 18.16 2.30 2.54
CA LEU A 264 16.84 1.77 2.19
C LEU A 264 15.90 1.74 3.39
N ASP A 265 14.60 1.89 3.15
CA ASP A 265 13.60 1.89 4.20
C ASP A 265 13.34 0.47 4.77
N PRO A 266 12.78 0.35 5.99
CA PRO A 266 12.50 -0.95 6.62
C PRO A 266 11.59 -1.90 5.81
N HIS A 267 10.65 -1.39 5.02
CA HIS A 267 9.81 -2.22 4.15
C HIS A 267 10.65 -2.89 3.08
N THR A 268 11.46 -2.10 2.36
CA THR A 268 12.38 -2.61 1.34
C THR A 268 13.36 -3.62 1.93
N ALA A 269 13.89 -3.37 3.13
CA ALA A 269 14.75 -4.33 3.83
C ALA A 269 14.03 -5.66 4.11
N GLY A 270 12.77 -5.57 4.54
CA GLY A 270 11.91 -6.73 4.75
C GLY A 270 11.68 -7.51 3.47
N PHE A 271 11.40 -6.84 2.35
CA PHE A 271 11.22 -7.48 1.05
C PHE A 271 12.49 -8.19 0.58
N ILE A 272 13.66 -7.58 0.79
CA ILE A 272 14.95 -8.21 0.52
C ILE A 272 15.13 -9.45 1.39
N SER A 273 14.82 -9.39 2.69
CA SER A 273 14.89 -10.55 3.60
C SER A 273 14.04 -11.72 3.11
N ALA A 274 12.82 -11.42 2.68
CA ALA A 274 11.88 -12.39 2.16
C ALA A 274 12.39 -13.00 0.84
N TYR A 275 12.91 -12.16 -0.06
CA TYR A 275 13.52 -12.60 -1.31
C TYR A 275 14.75 -13.48 -1.08
N GLU A 276 15.68 -13.11 -0.20
CA GLU A 276 16.88 -13.92 0.09
C GLU A 276 16.49 -15.31 0.60
N THR A 277 15.50 -15.36 1.52
CA THR A 277 14.96 -16.62 2.03
C THR A 277 14.34 -17.47 0.91
N TRP A 278 13.60 -16.84 -0.01
CA TRP A 278 13.02 -17.52 -1.16
C TRP A 278 14.09 -18.04 -2.11
N LYS A 279 15.08 -17.20 -2.44
CA LYS A 279 16.18 -17.51 -3.34
C LYS A 279 16.98 -18.72 -2.86
N GLU A 280 17.32 -18.76 -1.58
CA GLU A 280 18.01 -19.89 -0.95
C GLU A 280 17.19 -21.18 -1.02
N ARG A 281 15.88 -21.11 -0.71
CA ARG A 281 14.98 -22.28 -0.73
C ARG A 281 14.81 -22.84 -2.14
N GLN A 282 14.64 -21.97 -3.13
CA GLN A 282 14.42 -22.38 -4.52
C GLN A 282 15.73 -22.68 -5.27
N ARG A 283 16.89 -22.34 -4.69
CA ARG A 283 18.20 -22.38 -5.36
C ARG A 283 18.14 -21.68 -6.72
N SER A 284 17.49 -20.52 -6.72
CA SER A 284 17.19 -19.76 -7.92
C SER A 284 18.26 -18.71 -8.19
N ASP A 285 18.64 -18.59 -9.45
CA ASP A 285 19.60 -17.59 -9.91
C ASP A 285 18.91 -16.44 -10.68
N LEU A 286 17.57 -16.38 -10.64
CA LEU A 286 16.81 -15.38 -11.36
C LEU A 286 17.21 -13.96 -10.91
N PRO A 287 17.41 -13.02 -11.86
CA PRO A 287 17.53 -11.61 -11.52
C PRO A 287 16.24 -11.18 -10.81
N ALA A 288 16.38 -10.41 -9.73
CA ALA A 288 15.23 -9.93 -8.98
C ALA A 288 15.08 -8.42 -9.06
N VAL A 289 13.83 -7.99 -9.09
CA VAL A 289 13.42 -6.61 -8.89
C VAL A 289 12.68 -6.56 -7.56
N VAL A 290 13.19 -5.76 -6.63
CA VAL A 290 12.55 -5.48 -5.34
C VAL A 290 12.09 -4.03 -5.38
N LEU A 291 10.83 -3.79 -5.01
CA LEU A 291 10.31 -2.44 -4.91
C LEU A 291 10.93 -1.70 -3.73
N ASN A 292 11.46 -0.50 -3.99
CA ASN A 292 11.69 0.47 -2.94
C ASN A 292 10.42 1.30 -2.76
N THR A 293 9.74 1.12 -1.62
CA THR A 293 8.40 1.66 -1.41
C THR A 293 8.34 2.96 -0.65
N ASP A 294 9.43 3.37 0.02
CA ASP A 294 9.38 4.57 0.86
C ASP A 294 10.72 5.28 1.05
N SER A 295 10.64 6.49 1.61
CA SER A 295 11.81 7.23 2.06
C SER A 295 12.27 6.72 3.43
N PRO A 296 13.60 6.57 3.65
CA PRO A 296 14.17 6.35 4.99
C PRO A 296 13.67 7.33 6.05
N TYR A 297 13.42 8.59 5.66
CA TYR A 297 12.96 9.65 6.57
C TYR A 297 11.57 9.38 7.16
N ARG A 298 10.72 8.60 6.50
CA ARG A 298 9.45 8.18 7.09
C ARG A 298 9.66 7.30 8.32
N PHE A 299 10.73 6.51 8.33
CA PHE A 299 11.06 5.58 9.40
C PHE A 299 12.28 6.03 10.21
N THR A 300 12.40 7.34 10.43
CA THR A 300 13.56 7.99 11.04
C THR A 300 14.05 7.28 12.31
N ARG A 301 13.15 6.89 13.21
CA ARG A 301 13.52 6.15 14.44
C ARG A 301 14.13 4.79 14.13
N THR A 302 13.49 3.97 13.30
CA THR A 302 13.98 2.65 12.90
C THR A 302 15.30 2.74 12.15
N MET A 303 15.43 3.70 11.24
CA MET A 303 16.66 3.97 10.50
C MET A 303 17.79 4.39 11.44
N SER A 304 17.53 5.28 12.39
CA SER A 304 18.52 5.71 13.38
C SER A 304 18.99 4.56 14.26
N GLU A 305 18.08 3.68 14.72
CA GLU A 305 18.50 2.50 15.48
C GLU A 305 19.30 1.49 14.64
N ALA A 306 18.96 1.33 13.36
CA ALA A 306 19.64 0.42 12.45
C ALA A 306 21.06 0.89 12.08
N LEU A 307 21.22 2.19 11.77
CA LEU A 307 22.48 2.76 11.30
C LEU A 307 23.40 3.24 12.45
N LEU A 308 22.82 3.86 13.49
CA LEU A 308 23.58 4.51 14.57
C LEU A 308 23.59 3.70 15.87
N GLY A 309 22.88 2.57 15.89
CA GLY A 309 22.92 1.58 16.95
C GLY A 309 21.71 1.60 17.89
N ARG A 310 21.50 0.46 18.56
CA ARG A 310 20.33 0.23 19.41
C ARG A 310 20.28 1.21 20.57
N GLY A 311 19.13 1.88 20.75
CA GLY A 311 18.91 2.85 21.81
C GLY A 311 19.37 4.27 21.47
N TYR A 312 19.89 4.52 20.27
CA TYR A 312 20.24 5.86 19.80
C TYR A 312 19.05 6.83 19.90
N VAL A 313 17.84 6.36 19.62
CA VAL A 313 16.62 7.19 19.66
C VAL A 313 16.16 7.61 21.06
N ARG A 314 16.79 7.11 22.14
CA ARG A 314 16.36 7.41 23.52
C ARG A 314 16.65 8.86 23.87
N GLY A 315 15.62 9.59 24.29
CA GLY A 315 15.73 10.99 24.69
C GLY A 315 15.87 11.97 23.52
N ARG A 316 15.81 11.52 22.26
CA ARG A 316 15.88 12.37 21.08
C ARG A 316 14.48 12.64 20.52
N SER A 317 14.23 13.89 20.12
CA SER A 317 13.03 14.27 19.37
C SER A 317 13.10 13.75 17.93
N ASN A 318 11.95 13.71 17.24
CA ASN A 318 11.94 13.29 15.84
C ASN A 318 12.71 14.28 14.95
N SER A 319 12.59 15.58 15.18
CA SER A 319 13.32 16.62 14.43
C SER A 319 14.85 16.48 14.54
N VAL A 320 15.36 16.18 15.73
CA VAL A 320 16.78 15.89 15.94
C VAL A 320 17.19 14.65 15.16
N LEU A 321 16.42 13.57 15.24
CA LEU A 321 16.73 12.33 14.53
C LEU A 321 16.68 12.50 13.00
N VAL A 322 15.76 13.31 12.45
CA VAL A 322 15.70 13.61 11.02
C VAL A 322 16.97 14.33 10.56
N ALA A 323 17.41 15.34 11.32
CA ALA A 323 18.63 16.10 10.99
C ALA A 323 19.90 15.25 11.14
N GLU A 324 20.00 14.44 12.19
CA GLU A 324 21.12 13.50 12.38
C GLU A 324 21.13 12.43 11.26
N LEU A 325 19.96 11.92 10.87
CA LEU A 325 19.85 10.96 9.77
C LEU A 325 20.24 11.58 8.42
N GLU A 326 19.88 12.84 8.16
CA GLU A 326 20.31 13.57 6.95
C GLU A 326 21.82 13.72 6.87
N GLN A 327 22.46 14.04 8.00
CA GLN A 327 23.92 14.10 8.07
C GLN A 327 24.57 12.74 7.81
N GLU A 328 23.97 11.67 8.33
CA GLU A 328 24.46 10.30 8.14
C GLU A 328 24.32 9.86 6.68
N ILE A 329 23.10 9.87 6.13
CA ILE A 329 22.83 9.26 4.81
C ILE A 329 23.08 10.21 3.63
N GLY A 330 23.30 11.50 3.88
CA GLY A 330 23.65 12.49 2.85
C GLY A 330 22.54 12.80 1.83
N LEU A 331 21.30 12.40 2.08
CA LEU A 331 20.15 12.68 1.20
C LEU A 331 19.39 13.91 1.70
N ALA A 332 19.10 14.88 0.85
CA ALA A 332 18.30 16.04 1.26
C ALA A 332 16.92 15.59 1.81
N VAL A 333 16.53 16.10 2.98
CA VAL A 333 15.23 15.76 3.57
C VAL A 333 14.10 16.30 2.68
N PRO A 334 13.18 15.45 2.19
CA PRO A 334 12.01 15.90 1.46
C PRO A 334 11.14 16.83 2.31
N LYS A 335 10.57 17.88 1.70
CA LYS A 335 9.74 18.89 2.39
C LYS A 335 8.63 18.32 3.28
N ILE A 336 8.03 17.21 2.83
CA ILE A 336 6.97 16.50 3.58
C ILE A 336 7.43 16.03 4.98
N PHE A 337 8.74 15.88 5.21
CA PHE A 337 9.31 15.50 6.50
C PHE A 337 9.95 16.67 7.26
N THR A 338 10.17 17.82 6.62
CA THR A 338 10.68 19.05 7.27
C THR A 338 9.58 19.91 7.88
N ASP A 339 8.37 19.86 7.29
CA ASP A 339 7.25 20.72 7.70
C ASP A 339 6.41 20.13 8.86
N ILE A 340 6.89 19.06 9.49
CA ILE A 340 6.27 18.42 10.67
C ILE A 340 6.75 19.11 11.97
N ASP A 341 6.91 20.43 11.93
CA ASP A 341 7.29 21.24 13.10
C ASP A 341 6.05 21.48 14.00
N ASP A 342 6.27 21.69 15.31
CA ASP A 342 5.25 21.90 16.37
C ASP A 342 4.41 23.20 16.21
N GLY A 343 4.25 23.71 14.99
CA GLY A 343 3.48 24.89 14.64
C GLY A 343 1.97 24.66 14.54
N ALA A 344 1.22 25.76 14.56
CA ALA A 344 -0.25 25.85 14.70
C ALA A 344 -1.05 24.75 13.97
N VAL A 345 -1.42 23.75 14.75
CA VAL A 345 -2.38 22.69 14.46
C VAL A 345 -3.70 23.28 13.95
N THR A 346 -4.13 22.87 12.75
CA THR A 346 -5.53 23.06 12.35
C THR A 346 -6.32 21.86 12.85
N VAL A 347 -7.24 22.09 13.80
CA VAL A 347 -8.14 21.03 14.28
C VAL A 347 -9.10 20.67 13.15
N LEU A 348 -9.03 19.43 12.67
CA LEU A 348 -9.96 18.91 11.67
C LEU A 348 -11.37 18.77 12.28
N PRO A 349 -12.44 19.00 11.50
CA PRO A 349 -13.79 18.64 11.93
C PRO A 349 -13.89 17.13 12.16
N THR A 350 -14.61 16.73 13.20
CA THR A 350 -14.87 15.31 13.50
C THR A 350 -16.12 14.82 12.78
N VAL A 351 -16.10 13.60 12.26
CA VAL A 351 -17.24 12.93 11.62
C VAL A 351 -17.39 11.49 12.14
N ASN A 352 -18.61 11.10 12.47
CA ASN A 352 -18.90 9.70 12.80
C ASN A 352 -18.94 8.88 11.51
N LYS A 353 -18.53 7.60 11.58
CA LYS A 353 -18.55 6.74 10.39
C LYS A 353 -19.94 6.66 9.75
N ASP A 354 -21.00 6.59 10.55
CA ASP A 354 -22.38 6.46 10.03
C ASP A 354 -22.92 7.78 9.43
N GLU A 355 -22.14 8.87 9.46
CA GLU A 355 -22.49 10.21 8.98
C GLU A 355 -21.67 10.64 7.75
N ILE A 356 -20.84 9.76 7.17
CA ILE A 356 -19.96 10.12 6.04
C ILE A 356 -20.76 10.64 4.84
N ALA A 357 -21.86 9.97 4.48
CA ALA A 357 -22.70 10.41 3.35
C ALA A 357 -23.28 11.81 3.56
N GLN A 358 -23.73 12.12 4.78
CA GLN A 358 -24.22 13.45 5.14
C GLN A 358 -23.09 14.49 5.11
N ASN A 359 -21.93 14.15 5.68
CA ASN A 359 -20.76 15.04 5.69
C ASN A 359 -20.29 15.41 4.28
N ILE A 360 -20.36 14.48 3.32
CA ILE A 360 -20.07 14.75 1.91
C ILE A 360 -20.98 15.85 1.36
N LEU A 361 -22.28 15.74 1.60
CA LEU A 361 -23.26 16.71 1.11
C LEU A 361 -23.09 18.08 1.79
N GLU A 362 -22.89 18.10 3.11
CA GLU A 362 -22.69 19.32 3.89
C GLU A 362 -21.45 20.12 3.45
N GLN A 363 -20.31 19.45 3.26
CA GLN A 363 -19.06 20.08 2.84
C GLN A 363 -19.13 20.60 1.39
N LEU A 364 -19.97 19.99 0.55
CA LEU A 364 -20.26 20.48 -0.80
C LEU A 364 -21.39 21.52 -0.85
N GLY A 365 -22.05 21.81 0.28
CA GLY A 365 -23.19 22.73 0.33
C GLY A 365 -24.44 22.21 -0.39
N ILE A 366 -24.64 20.90 -0.44
CA ILE A 366 -25.79 20.22 -1.06
C ILE A 366 -26.81 19.90 0.03
N ALA A 367 -28.05 20.36 -0.15
CA ALA A 367 -29.14 20.25 0.83
C ALA A 367 -29.99 18.98 0.67
#